data_AF-A0A3N5WI32-F1
#
_entry.id   AF-A0A3N5WI32-F1
#
_cell.length_a   1.000
_cell.length_b   1.000
_cell.length_c   1.000
_cell.angle_alpha   90.00
_cell.angle_beta   90.00
_cell.angle_gamma   90.00
#
_symmetry.space_group_name_H-M   'P 1'
#
loop_
_entity.id
_entity.type
_entity.pdbx_description
1 polymer ?
#
loop_
_entity_poly.entity_id
_entity_poly.type
_entity_poly.pdbx_seq_one_letter_code
_entity_poly.pdbx_strand_id
1 'polypeptide(L)' 'MRRVPIRLGPRSYEVRIGAGLLDRAGEELRALGFGERAFVASDTRVHRIYGPRLERSLRRAGFRAARFLM' A
#
# COMPACT_ATOMS: atom_id res chain seq x y z
N MET A 1 -7.93 -2.04 14.28
CA MET A 1 -7.96 -1.48 12.92
C MET A 1 -9.35 -0.91 12.69
N ARG A 2 -9.46 0.36 12.32
CA ARG A 2 -10.73 1.03 12.03
C ARG A 2 -10.91 1.14 10.51
N ARG A 3 -12.09 0.85 10.01
CA ARG A 3 -12.49 1.00 8.61
C ARG A 3 -13.47 2.16 8.51
N VAL A 4 -13.22 3.10 7.61
CA VAL A 4 -14.06 4.28 7.39
C VAL A 4 -14.51 4.27 5.94
N PRO A 5 -15.80 4.00 5.65
CA PRO A 5 -16.31 4.06 4.30
C PRO A 5 -16.47 5.51 3.84
N ILE A 6 -15.92 5.85 2.67
CA ILE A 6 -16.06 7.16 2.03
C ILE A 6 -17.02 7.01 0.85
N ARG A 7 -18.16 7.69 0.93
CA ARG A 7 -19.25 7.59 -0.06
C ARG A 7 -19.07 8.64 -1.15
N LEU A 8 -18.66 8.21 -2.35
CA LEU A 8 -18.45 9.04 -3.53
C LEU A 8 -19.16 8.45 -4.77
N GLY A 9 -20.27 7.75 -4.55
CA GLY A 9 -21.01 7.03 -5.60
C GLY A 9 -20.15 5.93 -6.22
N PRO A 10 -19.98 5.89 -7.56
CA PRO A 10 -19.14 4.89 -8.24
C PRO A 10 -17.66 4.88 -7.81
N ARG A 11 -17.17 5.95 -7.18
CA ARG A 11 -15.78 6.08 -6.70
C ARG A 11 -15.66 5.88 -5.19
N SER A 12 -16.67 5.29 -4.55
CA SER A 12 -16.62 5.03 -3.11
C SER A 12 -15.47 4.08 -2.76
N TYR A 13 -14.79 4.34 -1.64
CA TYR A 13 -13.66 3.53 -1.18
C TYR A 13 -13.62 3.46 0.35
N GLU A 14 -12.83 2.54 0.87
CA GLU A 14 -12.62 2.36 2.32
C GLU A 14 -11.25 2.91 2.72
N VAL A 15 -11.22 3.74 3.77
CA VAL A 15 -9.98 4.13 4.45
C VAL A 15 -9.75 3.21 5.64
N ARG A 16 -8.59 2.55 5.68
CA ARG A 16 -8.16 1.70 6.80
C ARG A 16 -7.16 2.45 7.67
N ILE A 17 -7.44 2.51 8.97
CA ILE A 17 -6.65 3.23 9.97
C ILE A 17 -6.20 2.25 11.06
N GLY A 18 -4.89 2.16 11.29
CA GLY A 18 -4.33 1.30 12.32
C GLY A 18 -2.81 1.28 12.32
N ALA A 19 -2.24 0.77 13.40
CA ALA A 19 -0.80 0.58 13.52
C ALA A 19 -0.31 -0.58 12.63
N GLY A 20 0.90 -0.43 12.09
CA GLY A 20 1.59 -1.49 11.32
C GLY A 20 0.96 -1.83 9.96
N LEU A 21 0.12 -0.95 9.41
CA LEU A 21 -0.54 -1.24 8.11
C LEU A 21 0.45 -1.31 6.95
N LEU A 22 1.54 -0.53 6.96
CA LEU A 22 2.56 -0.60 5.91
C LEU A 22 3.24 -1.97 5.84
N ASP A 23 3.40 -2.67 6.96
CA ASP A 23 4.03 -3.98 6.99
C ASP A 23 3.12 -5.09 6.45
N ARG A 24 1.80 -4.84 6.41
CA ARG A 24 0.76 -5.75 5.88
C ARG A 24 0.16 -5.30 4.54
N ALA A 25 0.61 -4.17 4.00
CA ALA A 25 0.04 -3.55 2.81
C ALA A 25 -0.04 -4.52 1.62
N GLY A 26 0.96 -5.37 1.41
CA GLY A 26 0.95 -6.38 0.35
C GLY A 26 -0.20 -7.38 0.51
N GLU A 27 -0.37 -7.96 1.70
CA GLU A 27 -1.45 -8.93 1.98
C GLU A 27 -2.82 -8.30 1.78
N GLU A 28 -2.99 -7.06 2.27
CA GLU A 28 -4.24 -6.32 2.15
C GLU A 28 -4.60 -6.02 0.69
N LEU A 29 -3.60 -5.67 -0.14
CA LEU A 29 -3.81 -5.45 -1.57
C LEU A 29 -4.10 -6.78 -2.31
N ARG A 30 -3.48 -7.90 -1.92
CA ARG A 30 -3.85 -9.21 -2.49
C ARG A 30 -5.29 -9.60 -2.17
N ALA A 31 -5.73 -9.38 -0.94
CA ALA A 31 -7.10 -9.66 -0.53
C ALA A 31 -8.14 -8.84 -1.32
N LEU A 32 -7.74 -7.67 -1.85
CA LEU A 32 -8.56 -6.83 -2.71
C LEU A 32 -8.51 -7.22 -4.20
N GLY A 33 -7.74 -8.25 -4.57
CA GLY A 33 -7.65 -8.75 -5.95
C GLY A 33 -6.73 -7.95 -6.88
N PHE A 34 -5.80 -7.15 -6.34
CA PHE A 34 -4.84 -6.45 -7.18
C PHE A 34 -3.89 -7.41 -7.91
N GLY A 35 -3.47 -7.00 -9.12
CA GLY A 35 -2.54 -7.74 -9.98
C GLY A 35 -1.13 -7.84 -9.39
N GLU A 36 -0.19 -8.33 -10.20
CA GLU A 36 1.14 -8.73 -9.68
C GLU A 36 2.18 -7.61 -9.61
N ARG A 37 1.92 -6.45 -10.24
CA ARG A 37 2.88 -5.34 -10.32
C ARG A 37 2.46 -4.21 -9.41
N ALA A 38 3.40 -3.68 -8.64
CA ALA A 38 3.22 -2.50 -7.82
C ALA A 38 4.29 -1.46 -8.17
N PHE A 39 3.89 -0.20 -8.27
CA PHE A 39 4.80 0.91 -8.51
C PHE A 39 4.70 1.91 -7.37
N VAL A 40 5.81 2.15 -6.68
CA VAL A 40 5.88 3.08 -5.54
C VAL A 40 6.49 4.40 -5.99
N ALA A 41 5.70 5.47 -5.96
CA ALA A 41 6.17 6.83 -6.17
C ALA A 41 6.19 7.58 -4.82
N SER A 42 7.32 8.20 -4.49
CA SER A 42 7.52 8.90 -3.21
C SER A 42 8.63 9.94 -3.35
N ASP A 43 8.66 10.97 -2.51
CA ASP A 43 9.88 11.76 -2.34
C ASP A 43 10.95 10.95 -1.57
N THR A 44 12.19 11.40 -1.69
CA THR A 44 13.36 10.77 -1.02
C THR A 44 13.27 10.71 0.51
N ARG A 45 12.70 11.73 1.18
CA ARG A 45 12.65 11.79 2.66
C ARG A 45 11.62 10.81 3.22
N VAL A 46 10.43 10.78 2.63
CA VAL A 46 9.37 9.83 3.02
C VAL A 46 9.79 8.40 2.72
N HIS A 47 10.40 8.16 1.55
CA HIS A 47 10.87 6.83 1.19
C HIS A 47 11.90 6.31 2.18
N ARG A 48 12.89 7.13 2.55
CA ARG A 48 13.93 6.73 3.52
C ARG A 48 13.34 6.18 4.83
N ILE A 49 12.22 6.71 5.29
CA ILE A 49 11.59 6.31 6.56
C ILE A 49 10.62 5.14 6.37
N TYR A 50 9.79 5.17 5.32
CA TYR A 50 8.65 4.25 5.17
C TYR A 50 8.76 3.28 3.99
N GLY A 51 9.45 3.69 2.93
CA GLY A 51 9.56 2.96 1.66
C GLY A 51 10.05 1.52 1.83
N PRO A 52 11.17 1.26 2.52
CA PRO A 52 11.66 -0.10 2.74
C PRO A 52 10.65 -1.04 3.42
N ARG A 53 9.81 -0.53 4.34
CA ARG A 53 8.77 -1.34 5.01
C ARG A 53 7.66 -1.73 4.03
N LEU A 54 7.15 -0.75 3.29
CA LEU A 54 6.13 -0.98 2.28
C LEU A 54 6.61 -1.94 1.19
N GLU A 55 7.80 -1.71 0.64
CA GLU A 55 8.36 -2.56 -0.41
C GLU A 55 8.57 -4.00 0.05
N ARG A 56 9.03 -4.22 1.31
CA ARG A 56 9.13 -5.57 1.88
C ARG A 56 7.77 -6.25 1.97
N SER A 57 6.75 -5.53 2.44
CA SER A 57 5.39 -6.06 2.50
C SER A 57 4.87 -6.48 1.12
N LEU A 58 5.04 -5.62 0.11
CA LEU A 58 4.64 -5.89 -1.27
C LEU A 58 5.37 -7.12 -1.83
N ARG A 59 6.70 -7.20 -1.69
CA ARG A 59 7.48 -8.34 -2.19
C ARG A 59 7.10 -9.65 -1.51
N ARG A 60 6.87 -9.64 -0.19
CA ARG A 60 6.41 -10.83 0.56
C ARG A 60 5.06 -11.34 0.10
N ALA A 61 4.16 -10.44 -0.27
CA ALA A 61 2.86 -10.79 -0.86
C ALA A 61 2.93 -11.12 -2.37
N GLY A 62 4.14 -11.34 -2.90
CA GLY A 62 4.37 -11.76 -4.28
C GLY A 62 4.18 -10.68 -5.34
N PHE A 63 4.26 -9.39 -4.97
CA PHE A 63 4.27 -8.31 -5.97
C PHE A 63 5.67 -8.09 -6.54
N ARG A 64 5.74 -7.86 -7.85
CA ARG A 64 6.89 -7.24 -8.53
C ARG A 64 6.84 -5.73 -8.28
N ALA A 65 7.56 -5.28 -7.24
CA ALA A 65 7.56 -3.89 -6.80
C ALA A 65 8.74 -3.10 -7.42
N ALA A 66 8.43 -2.04 -8.15
CA ALA A 66 9.38 -1.02 -8.63
C ALA A 66 9.15 0.31 -7.91
N ARG A 67 10.14 1.22 -7.94
CA ARG A 67 10.03 2.53 -7.32
C ARG A 67 10.58 3.65 -8.19
N PHE A 68 10.05 4.85 -7.97
CA PHE A 68 10.59 6.11 -8.47
C PHE A 68 10.62 7.13 -7.32
N LEU A 69 11.74 7.82 -7.18
CA LEU A 69 11.94 8.84 -6.15
C LEU A 69 12.07 10.22 -6.78
N MET A 70 11.33 11.18 -6.22
CA MET A 70 11.39 12.61 -6.58
C MET A 70 12.05 13.45 -5.49
#